data_AF-A0A2S6ZBR0-F1
#
_entry.id   AF-A0A2S6ZBR0-F1
#
_cell.length_a   1.000
_cell.length_b   1.000
_cell.length_c   1.000
_cell.angle_alpha   90.00
_cell.angle_beta   90.00
_cell.angle_gamma   90.00
#
_symmetry.space_group_name_H-M   'P 1'
#
loop_
_entity.id
_entity.type
_entity.pdbx_description
1 polymer ?
#
loop_
_entity_poly.entity_id
_entity_poly.type
_entity_poly.pdbx_seq_one_letter_code
_entity_poly.pdbx_strand_id
1 'polypeptide(L)'
;MHIRRCKVLYLEPREDTRFDLHDLLAGGDGLRRTLHWIALAPHLRAEVGVDAEERELLGRLSPDKWVRTKALADAARKPLKRLLRKGLVVAGGRRHAENRARDDALRSVHWHPLAAAFHAFTRWSGTDAVQAMKETGTETAQELRLVLGAPPVEAGACASASSRLPLPRAEQAQFDTLLARRATCRNFDAELPLPYRLFAQLMQRVFAAQGQVRVTEDMVFLKKTSPSGGGLHPVEAYLIVQNVEGVSPGLYHYHCIEHALEPLGRSPGPLPAFALDAVAQQQWFADAHVMVLLVPRYDRSFWKYRRHAKGYRAIVLEAGHLSQTLYLCATEAGLGAYVTAAINEASLERAFGLEPASQGVLAICGFGWRAAEMATMELDPCSKVWA
;
A
#
# COMPACT_ATOMS: atom_id res chain seq x y z
N MET A 1 29.37 10.17 22.43
CA MET A 1 28.04 9.82 21.91
C MET A 1 27.88 8.32 21.93
N HIS A 2 26.69 7.78 22.22
CA HIS A 2 26.41 6.35 22.07
C HIS A 2 25.75 6.10 20.72
N ILE A 3 26.14 5.01 20.06
CA ILE A 3 25.64 4.60 18.74
C ILE A 3 25.31 3.10 18.70
N ARG A 4 24.48 2.70 17.75
CA ARG A 4 24.27 1.32 17.28
C ARG A 4 23.87 1.36 15.82
N ARG A 5 23.94 0.25 15.08
CA ARG A 5 23.34 0.21 13.73
C ARG A 5 21.81 0.07 13.80
N CYS A 6 21.13 0.37 12.69
CA CYS A 6 19.70 0.11 12.55
C CYS A 6 19.35 -1.38 12.73
N LYS A 7 18.08 -1.67 13.07
CA LYS A 7 17.62 -3.01 13.43
C LYS A 7 17.72 -3.98 12.27
N VAL A 8 17.10 -3.58 11.16
CA VAL A 8 16.99 -4.38 9.94
C VAL A 8 17.84 -3.71 8.88
N LEU A 9 18.71 -4.50 8.26
CA LEU A 9 19.63 -4.05 7.22
C LEU A 9 19.88 -5.22 6.28
N TYR A 10 19.63 -5.00 4.99
CA TYR A 10 20.11 -5.85 3.91
C TYR A 10 21.14 -5.08 3.09
N LEU A 11 22.13 -5.80 2.57
CA LEU A 11 23.14 -5.26 1.68
C LEU A 11 23.11 -6.06 0.39
N GLU A 12 22.99 -5.36 -0.73
CA GLU A 12 22.83 -5.94 -2.06
C GLU A 12 23.94 -5.37 -2.97
N PRO A 13 24.74 -6.22 -3.64
CA PRO A 13 25.63 -5.76 -4.69
C PRO A 13 24.82 -5.56 -5.98
N ARG A 14 24.96 -4.39 -6.62
CA ARG A 14 24.34 -4.07 -7.91
C ARG A 14 25.37 -3.60 -8.93
N GLU A 15 25.08 -3.83 -10.20
CA GLU A 15 25.87 -3.36 -11.34
C GLU A 15 25.02 -2.39 -12.16
N ASP A 16 25.49 -1.14 -12.29
CA ASP A 16 24.93 -0.21 -13.25
C ASP A 16 25.70 -0.32 -14.56
N THR A 17 24.97 -0.50 -15.66
CA THR A 17 25.54 -0.40 -17.02
C THR A 17 25.11 0.90 -17.66
N ARG A 18 26.07 1.69 -18.15
CA ARG A 18 25.80 2.94 -18.86
C ARG A 18 26.54 2.96 -20.19
N PHE A 19 25.94 3.59 -21.18
CA PHE A 19 26.62 3.85 -22.45
C PHE A 19 27.78 4.83 -22.22
N ASP A 20 28.95 4.47 -22.73
CA ASP A 20 30.15 5.28 -22.69
C ASP A 20 30.66 5.46 -24.13
N LEU A 21 30.37 6.62 -24.70
CA LEU A 21 30.76 6.95 -26.07
C LEU A 21 32.27 6.96 -26.26
N HIS A 22 33.04 7.33 -25.23
CA HIS A 22 34.50 7.36 -25.33
C HIS A 22 35.06 5.94 -25.41
N ASP A 23 34.53 5.02 -24.60
CA ASP A 23 34.87 3.60 -24.69
C ASP A 23 34.56 3.03 -26.09
N LEU A 24 33.37 3.33 -26.63
CA LEU A 24 33.00 2.89 -27.98
C LEU A 24 33.95 3.44 -29.05
N LEU A 25 34.27 4.74 -29.00
CA LEU A 25 35.18 5.38 -29.95
C LEU A 25 36.63 4.90 -29.81
N ALA A 26 37.01 4.38 -28.64
CA ALA A 26 38.30 3.73 -28.41
C ALA A 26 38.32 2.24 -28.83
N GLY A 27 37.23 1.73 -29.42
CA GLY A 27 37.11 0.35 -29.89
C GLY A 27 36.58 -0.64 -28.85
N GLY A 28 36.05 -0.15 -27.72
CA GLY A 28 35.36 -0.96 -26.71
C GLY A 28 33.91 -1.30 -27.10
N ASP A 29 33.19 -1.96 -26.19
CA ASP A 29 31.77 -2.31 -26.40
C ASP A 29 30.82 -1.12 -26.14
N GLY A 30 31.36 0.01 -25.70
CA GLY A 30 30.60 1.22 -25.39
C GLY A 30 29.83 1.11 -24.09
N LEU A 31 30.15 0.15 -23.22
CA LEU A 31 29.40 -0.12 -21.98
C LEU A 31 30.32 -0.03 -20.76
N ARG A 32 30.11 1.01 -19.96
CA ARG A 32 30.75 1.14 -18.66
C ARG A 32 29.90 0.48 -17.58
N ARG A 33 30.48 -0.52 -16.92
CA ARG A 33 29.86 -1.28 -15.82
C ARG A 33 30.45 -0.85 -14.49
N THR A 34 29.59 -0.50 -13.52
CA THR A 34 30.02 -0.03 -12.19
C THR A 34 29.32 -0.82 -11.09
N LEU A 35 30.10 -1.62 -10.36
CA LEU A 35 29.63 -2.31 -9.16
C LEU A 35 29.55 -1.35 -7.98
N HIS A 36 28.43 -1.41 -7.26
CA HIS A 36 28.21 -0.65 -6.04
C HIS A 36 27.33 -1.43 -5.06
N TRP A 37 27.39 -1.07 -3.78
CA TRP A 37 26.58 -1.70 -2.74
C TRP A 37 25.39 -0.81 -2.39
N ILE A 38 24.22 -1.42 -2.28
CA ILE A 38 22.99 -0.79 -1.82
C ILE A 38 22.63 -1.34 -0.44
N ALA A 39 22.24 -0.45 0.46
CA ALA A 39 21.69 -0.77 1.76
C ALA A 39 20.18 -0.56 1.79
N LEU A 40 19.45 -1.60 2.17
CA LEU A 40 18.01 -1.60 2.36
C LEU A 40 17.71 -1.69 3.85
N ALA A 41 17.30 -0.57 4.44
CA ALA A 41 16.88 -0.52 5.84
C ALA A 41 15.44 0.03 5.92
N PRO A 42 14.44 -0.75 6.36
CA PRO A 42 13.02 -0.40 6.25
C PRO A 42 12.57 0.86 7.00
N HIS A 43 13.35 1.33 7.97
CA HIS A 43 13.08 2.59 8.66
C HIS A 43 13.54 3.82 7.84
N LEU A 44 14.23 3.59 6.73
CA LEU A 44 14.58 4.60 5.73
C LEU A 44 13.54 4.59 4.61
N ARG A 45 13.39 5.73 3.95
CA ARG A 45 12.39 5.95 2.89
C ARG A 45 12.89 5.65 1.48
N ALA A 46 14.18 5.36 1.34
CA ALA A 46 14.84 5.14 0.07
C ALA A 46 16.06 4.25 0.26
N GLU A 47 16.46 3.59 -0.82
CA GLU A 47 17.68 2.81 -0.87
C GLU A 47 18.90 3.71 -0.68
N VAL A 48 19.96 3.17 -0.07
CA VAL A 48 21.15 3.96 0.25
C VAL A 48 22.41 3.28 -0.26
N GLY A 49 23.13 3.93 -1.16
CA GLY A 49 24.45 3.46 -1.59
C GLY A 49 25.45 3.44 -0.42
N VAL A 50 26.26 2.40 -0.32
CA VAL A 50 27.33 2.26 0.69
C VAL A 50 28.66 1.89 0.06
N ASP A 51 29.75 2.39 0.63
CA ASP A 51 31.11 2.02 0.24
C ASP A 51 31.65 0.82 1.06
N ALA A 52 32.83 0.33 0.71
CA ALA A 52 33.43 -0.84 1.37
C ALA A 52 33.74 -0.61 2.86
N GLU A 53 34.18 0.59 3.24
CA GLU A 53 34.47 0.94 4.64
C GLU A 53 33.19 1.00 5.47
N GLU A 54 32.12 1.57 4.89
CA GLU A 54 30.80 1.67 5.48
C GLU A 54 30.18 0.28 5.70
N ARG A 55 30.22 -0.58 4.67
CA ARG A 55 29.77 -1.98 4.76
C ARG A 55 30.49 -2.72 5.89
N GLU A 56 31.81 -2.62 5.94
CA GLU A 56 32.62 -3.30 6.95
C GLU A 56 32.30 -2.81 8.36
N LEU A 57 32.14 -1.48 8.54
CA LEU A 57 31.75 -0.92 9.82
C LEU A 57 30.33 -1.36 10.25
N LEU A 58 29.38 -1.42 9.31
CA LEU A 58 28.03 -1.92 9.58
C LEU A 58 28.05 -3.38 10.04
N GLY A 59 28.90 -4.23 9.45
CA GLY A 59 29.07 -5.62 9.86
C GLY A 59 29.58 -5.81 11.30
N ARG A 60 30.34 -4.83 11.81
CA ARG A 60 30.95 -4.87 13.16
C ARG A 60 30.08 -4.23 14.25
N LEU A 61 29.10 -3.41 13.88
CA LEU A 61 28.23 -2.72 14.84
C LEU A 61 27.03 -3.61 15.22
N SER A 62 26.72 -3.66 16.51
CA SER A 62 25.52 -4.35 17.00
C SER A 62 24.26 -3.55 16.63
N PRO A 63 23.16 -4.23 16.24
CA PRO A 63 21.85 -3.59 16.09
C PRO A 63 21.17 -3.31 17.42
N ASP A 64 21.64 -3.88 18.54
CA ASP A 64 20.95 -3.81 19.83
C ASP A 64 21.82 -3.19 20.92
N LYS A 65 23.12 -3.51 20.96
CA LYS A 65 24.06 -2.98 21.94
C LYS A 65 24.55 -1.59 21.55
N TRP A 66 24.29 -0.61 22.42
CA TRP A 66 24.84 0.74 22.30
C TRP A 66 26.33 0.76 22.65
N VAL A 67 27.16 1.40 21.82
CA VAL A 67 28.60 1.55 22.04
C VAL A 67 29.00 3.03 22.04
N ARG A 68 29.98 3.40 22.86
CA ARG A 68 30.55 4.76 22.86
C ARG A 68 31.38 4.96 21.60
N THR A 69 31.19 6.09 20.90
CA THR A 69 31.99 6.43 19.71
C THR A 69 33.49 6.47 19.97
N LYS A 70 33.93 6.77 21.19
CA LYS A 70 35.35 6.77 21.60
C LYS A 70 35.97 5.38 21.66
N ALA A 71 35.17 4.31 21.74
CA ALA A 71 35.66 2.93 21.78
C ALA A 71 35.93 2.35 20.38
N LEU A 72 35.61 3.09 19.32
CA LEU A 72 35.89 2.69 17.95
C LEU A 72 37.29 3.12 17.54
N ALA A 73 37.96 2.31 16.72
CA ALA A 73 39.23 2.65 16.10
C ALA A 73 39.12 3.95 15.27
N ASP A 74 40.20 4.71 15.18
CA ASP A 74 40.20 6.01 14.50
C ASP A 74 39.82 5.92 13.02
N ALA A 75 40.19 4.83 12.35
CA ALA A 75 39.78 4.53 10.98
C ALA A 75 38.25 4.49 10.79
N ALA A 76 37.49 4.10 11.83
CA ALA A 76 36.03 4.04 11.76
C ALA A 76 35.35 5.40 11.86
N ARG A 77 36.07 6.48 12.23
CA ARG A 77 35.45 7.81 12.46
C ARG A 77 34.88 8.42 11.18
N LYS A 78 35.56 8.28 10.04
CA LYS A 78 35.10 8.82 8.74
C LYS A 78 33.85 8.07 8.23
N PRO A 79 33.85 6.72 8.09
CA PRO A 79 32.66 5.97 7.69
C PRO A 79 31.49 6.18 8.64
N LEU A 80 31.72 6.23 9.96
CA LEU A 80 30.67 6.47 10.95
C LEU A 80 29.91 7.79 10.70
N LYS A 81 30.61 8.89 10.40
CA LYS A 81 29.96 10.17 10.10
C LYS A 81 29.09 10.08 8.86
N ARG A 82 29.49 9.31 7.84
CA ARG A 82 28.69 9.08 6.63
C ARG A 82 27.46 8.21 6.95
N LEU A 83 27.64 7.12 7.68
CA LEU A 83 26.54 6.21 8.10
C LEU A 83 25.48 6.89 8.99
N LEU A 84 25.90 7.79 9.89
CA LEU A 84 24.98 8.58 10.73
C LEU A 84 24.10 9.51 9.89
N ARG A 85 24.68 10.16 8.86
CA ARG A 85 23.92 10.99 7.91
C ARG A 85 22.95 10.14 7.09
N LYS A 86 23.42 8.97 6.63
CA LYS A 86 22.63 7.97 5.89
C LYS A 86 21.53 7.30 6.73
N GLY A 87 21.57 7.42 8.07
CA GLY A 87 20.60 6.81 8.97
C GLY A 87 20.75 5.29 9.17
N LEU A 88 21.80 4.69 8.61
CA LEU A 88 22.13 3.27 8.78
C LEU A 88 22.76 2.99 10.15
N VAL A 89 23.33 4.02 10.77
CA VAL A 89 23.72 4.05 12.19
C VAL A 89 22.88 5.09 12.91
N VAL A 90 22.35 4.74 14.08
CA VAL A 90 21.55 5.63 14.93
C VAL A 90 22.36 6.04 16.15
N ALA A 91 22.16 7.28 16.59
CA ALA A 91 22.85 7.87 17.74
C ALA A 91 21.85 8.32 18.81
N GLY A 92 22.26 8.30 20.08
CA GLY A 92 21.42 8.79 21.19
C GLY A 92 21.26 10.31 21.26
N GLY A 93 22.02 11.09 20.49
CA GLY A 93 21.96 12.56 20.50
C GLY A 93 20.78 13.14 19.70
N ARG A 94 20.59 14.47 19.77
CA ARG A 94 19.52 15.19 19.05
C ARG A 94 19.76 15.30 17.54
N ARG A 95 21.02 15.39 17.10
CA ARG A 95 21.43 15.67 15.69
C ARG A 95 20.93 14.65 14.65
N HIS A 96 20.48 13.46 15.06
CA HIS A 96 19.93 12.42 14.18
C HIS A 96 18.71 11.72 14.81
N ALA A 97 17.92 12.46 15.60
CA ALA A 97 16.81 11.89 16.37
C ALA A 97 15.73 11.25 15.49
N GLU A 98 15.47 11.78 14.29
CA GLU A 98 14.45 11.24 13.38
C GLU A 98 14.76 9.83 12.89
N ASN A 99 16.00 9.56 12.45
CA ASN A 99 16.42 8.22 12.02
C ASN A 99 16.29 7.22 13.17
N ARG A 100 16.60 7.65 14.40
CA ARG A 100 16.41 6.84 15.60
C ARG A 100 14.92 6.60 15.87
N ALA A 101 14.08 7.62 15.79
CA ALA A 101 12.65 7.51 16.02
C ALA A 101 11.99 6.52 15.03
N ARG A 102 12.36 6.56 13.75
CA ARG A 102 11.89 5.59 12.75
C ARG A 102 12.40 4.17 13.01
N ASP A 103 13.67 4.01 13.38
CA ASP A 103 14.22 2.70 13.77
C ASP A 103 13.51 2.14 15.02
N ASP A 104 13.18 2.99 15.99
CA ASP A 104 12.47 2.61 17.20
C ASP A 104 10.98 2.28 16.92
N ALA A 105 10.32 3.01 16.03
CA ALA A 105 8.96 2.70 15.56
C ALA A 105 8.90 1.34 14.86
N LEU A 106 9.86 1.04 13.99
CA LEU A 106 9.96 -0.29 13.35
C LEU A 106 10.15 -1.41 14.39
N ARG A 107 10.94 -1.15 15.44
CA ARG A 107 11.24 -2.14 16.49
C ARG A 107 10.03 -2.45 17.37
N SER A 108 9.24 -1.45 17.73
CA SER A 108 8.10 -1.60 18.65
C SER A 108 6.97 -2.44 18.03
N VAL A 109 6.83 -2.39 16.71
CA VAL A 109 5.77 -3.08 15.96
C VAL A 109 6.08 -4.58 15.73
N HIS A 110 7.35 -4.99 15.86
CA HIS A 110 7.77 -6.40 15.72
C HIS A 110 7.58 -7.03 14.33
N TRP A 111 7.84 -6.26 13.28
CA TRP A 111 7.86 -6.76 11.91
C TRP A 111 8.74 -8.00 11.69
N HIS A 112 8.32 -8.85 10.76
CA HIS A 112 9.25 -9.75 10.09
C HIS A 112 10.16 -8.94 9.15
N PRO A 113 11.49 -9.05 9.24
CA PRO A 113 12.44 -8.17 8.52
C PRO A 113 12.22 -8.06 7.00
N LEU A 114 11.99 -9.19 6.30
CA LEU A 114 11.76 -9.16 4.85
C LEU A 114 10.42 -8.50 4.48
N ALA A 115 9.40 -8.66 5.31
CA ALA A 115 8.10 -8.04 5.06
C ALA A 115 8.17 -6.52 5.26
N ALA A 116 8.92 -6.07 6.27
CA ALA A 116 9.20 -4.65 6.47
C ALA A 116 9.97 -4.06 5.30
N ALA A 117 11.01 -4.75 4.80
CA ALA A 117 11.77 -4.29 3.64
C ALA A 117 10.87 -4.20 2.40
N PHE A 118 10.10 -5.24 2.10
CA PHE A 118 9.13 -5.23 1.01
C PHE A 118 8.17 -4.04 1.14
N HIS A 119 7.48 -3.90 2.28
CA HIS A 119 6.54 -2.80 2.48
C HIS A 119 7.20 -1.41 2.36
N ALA A 120 8.39 -1.22 2.91
CA ALA A 120 9.07 0.08 2.88
C ALA A 120 9.54 0.49 1.47
N PHE A 121 10.00 -0.47 0.66
CA PHE A 121 10.63 -0.19 -0.63
C PHE A 121 9.71 -0.36 -1.84
N THR A 122 8.45 -0.76 -1.66
CA THR A 122 7.45 -0.81 -2.74
C THR A 122 6.47 0.36 -2.73
N ARG A 123 6.61 1.30 -1.79
CA ARG A 123 5.73 2.47 -1.67
C ARG A 123 6.09 3.55 -2.67
N TRP A 124 5.08 4.17 -3.26
CA TRP A 124 5.23 5.23 -4.25
C TRP A 124 5.06 6.63 -3.65
N SER A 125 5.60 7.61 -4.37
CA SER A 125 5.49 9.03 -4.04
C SER A 125 5.59 9.85 -5.32
N GLY A 126 4.53 10.58 -5.67
CA GLY A 126 4.50 11.41 -6.88
C GLY A 126 4.63 10.60 -8.17
N THR A 127 4.24 9.33 -8.15
CA THR A 127 4.18 8.49 -9.35
C THR A 127 2.96 8.88 -10.18
N ASP A 128 3.16 9.00 -11.49
CA ASP A 128 2.09 9.10 -12.49
C ASP A 128 2.04 7.78 -13.26
N ALA A 129 1.11 6.90 -12.87
CA ALA A 129 0.97 5.58 -13.48
C ALA A 129 0.41 5.67 -14.91
N VAL A 130 -0.36 6.72 -15.22
CA VAL A 130 -0.98 6.90 -16.54
C VAL A 130 0.06 7.39 -17.54
N GLN A 131 0.88 8.36 -17.15
CA GLN A 131 2.00 8.85 -17.96
C GLN A 131 3.02 7.74 -18.21
N ALA A 132 3.32 6.91 -17.20
CA ALA A 132 4.20 5.76 -17.39
C ALA A 132 3.67 4.81 -18.48
N MET A 133 2.36 4.51 -18.50
CA MET A 133 1.75 3.68 -19.54
C MET A 133 1.83 4.32 -20.93
N LYS A 134 1.69 5.65 -21.03
CA LYS A 134 1.85 6.39 -22.29
C LYS A 134 3.27 6.27 -22.83
N GLU A 135 4.26 6.49 -21.97
CA GLU A 135 5.68 6.47 -22.33
C GLU A 135 6.14 5.08 -22.79
N THR A 136 5.59 4.03 -22.18
CA THR A 136 5.89 2.65 -22.57
C THR A 136 5.01 2.13 -23.72
N GLY A 137 4.01 2.90 -24.16
CA GLY A 137 3.05 2.46 -25.18
C GLY A 137 2.27 1.23 -24.72
N THR A 138 1.65 1.29 -23.54
CA THR A 138 0.94 0.16 -22.92
C THR A 138 -0.44 0.56 -22.36
N GLU A 139 -1.09 1.55 -22.96
CA GLU A 139 -2.40 2.06 -22.48
C GLU A 139 -3.55 1.10 -22.84
N THR A 140 -3.48 0.50 -24.02
CA THR A 140 -4.50 -0.43 -24.52
C THR A 140 -4.02 -1.89 -24.52
N ALA A 141 -4.96 -2.83 -24.53
CA ALA A 141 -4.64 -4.26 -24.65
C ALA A 141 -3.89 -4.60 -25.94
N GLN A 142 -4.14 -3.87 -27.03
CA GLN A 142 -3.45 -4.06 -28.31
C GLN A 142 -1.99 -3.59 -28.22
N GLU A 143 -1.76 -2.41 -27.65
CA GLU A 143 -0.42 -1.87 -27.43
C GLU A 143 0.39 -2.71 -26.46
N LEU A 144 -0.22 -3.14 -25.34
CA LEU A 144 0.38 -4.12 -24.42
C LEU A 144 0.86 -5.37 -25.16
N ARG A 145 0.07 -5.89 -26.10
CA ARG A 145 0.47 -7.05 -26.91
C ARG A 145 1.62 -6.73 -27.86
N LEU A 146 1.65 -5.54 -28.44
CA LEU A 146 2.73 -5.12 -29.33
C LEU A 146 4.06 -4.98 -28.58
N VAL A 147 4.03 -4.43 -27.37
CA VAL A 147 5.24 -4.17 -26.55
C VAL A 147 5.70 -5.40 -25.78
N LEU A 148 4.78 -6.15 -25.17
CA LEU A 148 5.10 -7.26 -24.25
C LEU A 148 4.91 -8.65 -24.86
N GLY A 149 4.34 -8.73 -26.07
CA GLY A 149 3.97 -9.99 -26.70
C GLY A 149 2.60 -10.50 -26.25
N ALA A 150 2.23 -11.70 -26.71
CA ALA A 150 0.95 -12.31 -26.33
C ALA A 150 0.93 -12.68 -24.84
N PRO A 151 -0.18 -12.44 -24.11
CA PRO A 151 -0.29 -12.88 -22.74
C PRO A 151 -0.34 -14.41 -22.66
N PRO A 152 0.02 -15.01 -21.51
CA PRO A 152 -0.25 -16.42 -21.24
C PRO A 152 -1.75 -16.73 -21.40
N VAL A 153 -2.07 -18.02 -21.63
CA VAL A 153 -3.47 -18.47 -21.70
C VAL A 153 -4.22 -18.15 -20.41
N GLU A 154 -5.49 -17.75 -20.55
CA GLU A 154 -6.36 -17.29 -19.47
C GLU A 154 -6.70 -18.39 -18.46
N ALA A 155 -6.75 -19.63 -18.92
CA ALA A 155 -7.02 -20.80 -18.10
C ALA A 155 -6.01 -21.92 -18.43
N GLY A 156 -5.06 -22.14 -17.52
CA GLY A 156 -4.13 -23.26 -17.61
C GLY A 156 -4.85 -24.61 -17.47
N ALA A 157 -4.30 -25.65 -18.11
CA ALA A 157 -4.80 -27.02 -18.00
C ALA A 157 -3.70 -27.93 -17.44
N CYS A 158 -3.98 -28.63 -16.33
CA CYS A 158 -3.07 -29.63 -15.76
C CYS A 158 -3.31 -31.06 -16.29
N ALA A 159 -4.40 -31.26 -17.03
CA ALA A 159 -4.77 -32.56 -17.59
C ALA A 159 -5.52 -32.37 -18.92
N SER A 160 -5.63 -33.45 -19.70
CA SER A 160 -6.32 -33.45 -20.99
C SER A 160 -7.81 -33.11 -20.81
N ALA A 161 -8.43 -32.52 -21.83
CA ALA A 161 -9.86 -32.21 -21.81
C ALA A 161 -10.72 -33.46 -21.56
N SER A 162 -10.31 -34.62 -22.08
CA SER A 162 -11.01 -35.91 -21.90
C SER A 162 -11.01 -36.45 -20.46
N SER A 163 -10.08 -35.99 -19.61
CA SER A 163 -9.98 -36.43 -18.21
C SER A 163 -10.78 -35.54 -17.24
N ARG A 164 -11.37 -34.44 -17.72
CA ARG A 164 -12.08 -33.48 -16.88
C ARG A 164 -13.45 -34.04 -16.48
N LEU A 165 -13.75 -33.97 -15.19
CA LEU A 165 -15.08 -34.28 -14.68
C LEU A 165 -15.95 -33.03 -14.79
N PRO A 166 -17.08 -33.06 -15.53
CA PRO A 166 -17.96 -31.91 -15.64
C PRO A 166 -18.69 -31.65 -14.31
N LEU A 167 -18.75 -30.38 -13.90
CA LEU A 167 -19.56 -29.94 -12.76
C LEU A 167 -20.89 -29.36 -13.28
N PRO A 168 -22.04 -29.72 -12.69
CA PRO A 168 -23.32 -29.16 -13.10
C PRO A 168 -23.39 -27.66 -12.79
N ARG A 169 -24.04 -26.89 -13.66
CA ARG A 169 -24.32 -25.47 -13.40
C ARG A 169 -25.55 -25.35 -12.51
N ALA A 170 -25.45 -24.56 -11.45
CA ALA A 170 -26.57 -24.25 -10.57
C ALA A 170 -27.54 -23.25 -11.21
N GLU A 171 -28.80 -23.26 -10.75
CA GLU A 171 -29.78 -22.22 -11.08
C GLU A 171 -29.38 -20.89 -10.44
N GLN A 172 -29.70 -19.77 -11.10
CA GLN A 172 -29.34 -18.43 -10.63
C GLN A 172 -30.24 -17.97 -9.48
N ALA A 173 -29.65 -17.59 -8.36
CA ALA A 173 -30.32 -16.88 -7.26
C ALA A 173 -30.08 -15.36 -7.33
N GLN A 174 -30.74 -14.62 -6.44
CA GLN A 174 -30.52 -13.17 -6.30
C GLN A 174 -29.06 -12.82 -6.00
N PHE A 175 -28.38 -13.66 -5.21
CA PHE A 175 -26.96 -13.47 -4.91
C PHE A 175 -26.09 -13.62 -6.16
N ASP A 176 -26.38 -14.59 -7.04
CA ASP A 176 -25.66 -14.74 -8.31
C ASP A 176 -25.87 -13.54 -9.23
N THR A 177 -27.07 -12.94 -9.21
CA THR A 177 -27.36 -11.71 -9.95
C THR A 177 -26.52 -10.54 -9.42
N LEU A 178 -26.39 -10.42 -8.10
CA LEU A 178 -25.51 -9.42 -7.48
C LEU A 178 -24.04 -9.64 -7.88
N LEU A 179 -23.56 -10.89 -7.83
CA LEU A 179 -22.20 -11.24 -8.24
C LEU A 179 -21.94 -10.89 -9.72
N ALA A 180 -22.92 -11.11 -10.60
CA ALA A 180 -22.82 -10.80 -12.02
C ALA A 180 -22.85 -9.28 -12.32
N ARG A 181 -23.57 -8.49 -11.51
CA ARG A 181 -23.63 -7.02 -11.63
C ARG A 181 -22.40 -6.31 -11.06
N ARG A 182 -21.65 -6.97 -10.17
CA ARG A 182 -20.46 -6.39 -9.55
C ARG A 182 -19.38 -6.17 -10.60
N ALA A 183 -19.01 -4.91 -10.82
CA ALA A 183 -17.92 -4.51 -11.72
C ALA A 183 -17.12 -3.34 -11.14
N THR A 184 -15.90 -3.14 -11.66
CA THR A 184 -15.07 -1.98 -11.33
C THR A 184 -15.61 -0.75 -12.02
N CYS A 185 -16.02 0.26 -11.23
CA CYS A 185 -16.47 1.55 -11.71
C CYS A 185 -15.28 2.48 -12.00
N ARG A 186 -15.33 3.13 -13.16
CA ARG A 186 -14.37 4.12 -13.67
C ARG A 186 -15.05 5.41 -14.14
N ASN A 187 -16.37 5.50 -13.94
CA ASN A 187 -17.21 6.61 -14.37
C ASN A 187 -18.09 7.01 -13.19
N PHE A 188 -17.73 8.08 -12.49
CA PHE A 188 -18.46 8.59 -11.34
C PHE A 188 -19.19 9.89 -11.69
N ASP A 189 -20.41 10.04 -11.20
CA ASP A 189 -21.14 11.31 -11.27
C ASP A 189 -20.71 12.21 -10.10
N ALA A 190 -19.69 13.03 -10.33
CA ALA A 190 -19.11 13.88 -9.29
C ALA A 190 -20.07 14.98 -8.79
N GLU A 191 -21.09 15.35 -9.57
CA GLU A 191 -22.00 16.45 -9.29
C GLU A 191 -23.13 16.02 -8.36
N LEU A 192 -23.65 14.80 -8.52
CA LEU A 192 -24.71 14.27 -7.67
C LEU A 192 -24.17 13.91 -6.28
N PRO A 193 -24.57 14.58 -5.17
CA PRO A 193 -24.07 14.23 -3.85
C PRO A 193 -24.54 12.84 -3.41
N LEU A 194 -23.69 12.12 -2.67
CA LEU A 194 -24.05 10.84 -2.08
C LEU A 194 -24.90 11.07 -0.83
N PRO A 195 -26.13 10.49 -0.73
CA PRO A 195 -26.95 10.67 0.46
C PRO A 195 -26.27 10.14 1.72
N TYR A 196 -26.31 10.93 2.80
CA TYR A 196 -25.65 10.61 4.07
C TYR A 196 -26.02 9.22 4.60
N ARG A 197 -27.30 8.85 4.48
CA ARG A 197 -27.81 7.56 4.95
C ARG A 197 -27.16 6.39 4.21
N LEU A 198 -26.97 6.53 2.90
CA LEU A 198 -26.39 5.49 2.06
C LEU A 198 -24.89 5.34 2.34
N PHE A 199 -24.20 6.48 2.47
CA PHE A 199 -22.81 6.53 2.94
C PHE A 199 -22.65 5.81 4.29
N ALA A 200 -23.45 6.17 5.30
CA ALA A 200 -23.38 5.59 6.63
C ALA A 200 -23.68 4.08 6.60
N GLN A 201 -24.71 3.65 5.86
CA GLN A 201 -25.04 2.24 5.69
C GLN A 201 -23.88 1.44 5.08
N LEU A 202 -23.20 1.99 4.06
CA LEU A 202 -22.05 1.33 3.44
C LEU A 202 -20.89 1.21 4.42
N MET A 203 -20.55 2.30 5.13
CA MET A 203 -19.50 2.30 6.15
C MET A 203 -19.80 1.30 7.28
N GLN A 204 -21.07 1.19 7.68
CA GLN A 204 -21.51 0.23 8.70
C GLN A 204 -21.31 -1.22 8.23
N ARG A 205 -21.81 -1.56 7.04
CA ARG A 205 -21.76 -2.93 6.50
C ARG A 205 -20.34 -3.42 6.26
N VAL A 206 -19.44 -2.52 5.82
CA VAL A 206 -18.08 -2.90 5.44
C VAL A 206 -17.11 -2.82 6.62
N PHE A 207 -17.16 -1.75 7.42
CA PHE A 207 -16.07 -1.44 8.36
C PHE A 207 -16.46 -1.47 9.84
N ALA A 208 -17.75 -1.34 10.19
CA ALA A 208 -18.18 -1.33 11.60
C ALA A 208 -17.96 -2.69 12.29
N ALA A 209 -17.69 -2.62 13.59
CA ALA A 209 -17.83 -3.76 14.48
C ALA A 209 -19.32 -4.14 14.58
N GLN A 210 -19.61 -5.41 14.36
CA GLN A 210 -20.93 -6.02 14.54
C GLN A 210 -21.10 -6.58 15.96
N GLY A 211 -20.00 -6.78 16.67
CA GLY A 211 -19.98 -7.25 18.04
C GLY A 211 -18.57 -7.19 18.62
N GLN A 212 -18.49 -7.34 19.94
CA GLN A 212 -17.23 -7.35 20.68
C GLN A 212 -17.21 -8.53 21.64
N VAL A 213 -16.05 -9.17 21.78
CA VAL A 213 -15.79 -10.19 22.79
C VAL A 213 -14.66 -9.69 23.67
N ARG A 214 -14.93 -9.50 24.96
CA ARG A 214 -13.93 -9.11 25.95
C ARG A 214 -13.46 -10.35 26.70
N VAL A 215 -12.20 -10.69 26.52
CA VAL A 215 -11.58 -11.85 27.16
C VAL A 215 -10.99 -11.45 28.52
N THR A 216 -10.31 -10.30 28.55
CA THR A 216 -9.82 -9.61 29.76
C THR A 216 -10.06 -8.11 29.62
N GLU A 217 -9.77 -7.32 30.65
CA GLU A 217 -9.94 -5.86 30.65
C GLU A 217 -9.25 -5.17 29.45
N ASP A 218 -8.07 -5.65 29.08
CA ASP A 218 -7.20 -5.13 28.01
C ASP A 218 -7.25 -5.94 26.70
N MET A 219 -8.02 -7.03 26.65
CA MET A 219 -8.08 -7.95 25.51
C MET A 219 -9.50 -8.05 24.94
N VAL A 220 -9.80 -7.14 24.00
CA VAL A 220 -11.07 -7.12 23.25
C VAL A 220 -10.83 -7.57 21.82
N PHE A 221 -11.72 -8.41 21.29
CA PHE A 221 -11.80 -8.79 19.88
C PHE A 221 -13.09 -8.28 19.26
N LEU A 222 -13.02 -7.92 17.98
CA LEU A 222 -14.18 -7.47 17.22
C LEU A 222 -14.70 -8.60 16.34
N LYS A 223 -16.01 -8.65 16.16
CA LYS A 223 -16.64 -9.37 15.06
C LYS A 223 -16.98 -8.36 13.98
N LYS A 224 -16.35 -8.45 12.80
CA LYS A 224 -16.75 -7.70 11.59
C LYS A 224 -17.33 -8.65 10.54
N THR A 225 -17.87 -8.08 9.46
CA THR A 225 -18.48 -8.82 8.35
C THR A 225 -17.43 -9.54 7.49
N SER A 226 -16.32 -8.87 7.19
CA SER A 226 -15.16 -9.49 6.52
C SER A 226 -14.30 -10.28 7.51
N PRO A 227 -13.72 -11.44 7.12
CA PRO A 227 -12.87 -12.23 8.01
C PRO A 227 -11.47 -11.61 8.18
N SER A 228 -10.86 -11.85 9.35
CA SER A 228 -9.53 -11.37 9.73
C SER A 228 -8.67 -12.49 10.31
N GLY A 229 -7.37 -12.47 10.00
CA GLY A 229 -6.39 -13.42 10.54
C GLY A 229 -6.36 -13.38 12.08
N GLY A 230 -6.80 -14.47 12.71
CA GLY A 230 -6.88 -14.56 14.17
C GLY A 230 -7.93 -13.65 14.82
N GLY A 231 -8.86 -13.08 14.04
CA GLY A 231 -9.92 -12.18 14.52
C GLY A 231 -9.42 -10.81 15.00
N LEU A 232 -8.25 -10.36 14.53
CA LEU A 232 -7.56 -9.19 15.08
C LEU A 232 -8.07 -7.85 14.52
N HIS A 233 -8.62 -7.89 13.30
CA HIS A 233 -9.14 -6.74 12.54
C HIS A 233 -8.23 -5.50 12.55
N PRO A 234 -6.94 -5.62 12.16
CA PRO A 234 -5.98 -4.52 12.13
C PRO A 234 -6.32 -3.41 11.11
N VAL A 235 -7.09 -3.67 10.05
CA VAL A 235 -7.31 -2.69 8.98
C VAL A 235 -8.32 -1.64 9.42
N GLU A 236 -7.84 -0.41 9.55
CA GLU A 236 -8.64 0.79 9.80
C GLU A 236 -9.04 1.45 8.47
N ALA A 237 -10.12 2.22 8.50
CA ALA A 237 -10.62 2.98 7.35
C ALA A 237 -10.35 4.48 7.55
N TYR A 238 -9.46 5.03 6.73
CA TYR A 238 -9.24 6.47 6.62
C TYR A 238 -9.89 6.95 5.33
N LEU A 239 -10.51 8.13 5.34
CA LEU A 239 -11.35 8.58 4.23
C LEU A 239 -10.86 9.89 3.65
N ILE A 240 -10.91 9.98 2.33
CA ILE A 240 -11.03 11.22 1.58
C ILE A 240 -12.52 11.33 1.21
N VAL A 241 -13.24 12.25 1.83
CA VAL A 241 -14.66 12.50 1.55
C VAL A 241 -14.74 13.70 0.63
N GLN A 242 -15.33 13.54 -0.56
CA GLN A 242 -15.40 14.58 -1.58
C GLN A 242 -16.81 15.16 -1.73
N ASN A 243 -17.84 14.32 -1.84
CA ASN A 243 -19.21 14.77 -2.07
C ASN A 243 -20.24 13.87 -1.38
N VAL A 244 -20.48 14.12 -0.08
CA VAL A 244 -21.49 13.41 0.72
C VAL A 244 -22.40 14.44 1.39
N GLU A 245 -23.71 14.26 1.28
CA GLU A 245 -24.67 15.17 1.90
C GLU A 245 -24.41 15.32 3.41
N GLY A 246 -24.37 16.56 3.90
CA GLY A 246 -24.19 16.85 5.32
C GLY A 246 -22.79 16.56 5.89
N VAL A 247 -21.83 16.11 5.07
CA VAL A 247 -20.43 15.90 5.49
C VAL A 247 -19.54 16.85 4.70
N SER A 248 -18.79 17.69 5.40
CA SER A 248 -17.84 18.60 4.74
C SER A 248 -16.77 17.80 3.98
N PRO A 249 -16.36 18.23 2.78
CA PRO A 249 -15.25 17.58 2.08
C PRO A 249 -13.95 17.67 2.89
N GLY A 250 -13.21 16.56 2.99
CA GLY A 250 -11.98 16.53 3.79
C GLY A 250 -11.48 15.13 4.16
N LEU A 251 -10.55 15.11 5.13
CA LEU A 251 -9.90 13.89 5.61
C LEU A 251 -10.50 13.43 6.94
N TYR A 252 -10.86 12.15 7.00
CA TYR A 252 -11.51 11.56 8.18
C TYR A 252 -10.85 10.24 8.57
N HIS A 253 -11.00 9.87 9.83
CA HIS A 253 -10.87 8.48 10.29
C HIS A 253 -12.26 7.94 10.64
N TYR A 254 -12.53 6.70 10.30
CA TYR A 254 -13.79 6.04 10.64
C TYR A 254 -13.64 5.19 11.90
N HIS A 255 -14.33 5.59 12.98
CA HIS A 255 -14.30 4.87 14.25
C HIS A 255 -15.25 3.67 14.21
N CYS A 256 -14.70 2.46 14.06
CA CYS A 256 -15.49 1.27 13.74
C CYS A 256 -16.44 0.77 14.86
N ILE A 257 -16.23 1.17 16.11
CA ILE A 257 -17.08 0.76 17.25
C ILE A 257 -18.27 1.72 17.37
N GLU A 258 -17.99 3.01 17.56
CA GLU A 258 -19.00 4.08 17.64
C GLU A 258 -19.75 4.35 16.32
N HIS A 259 -19.32 3.76 15.20
CA HIS A 259 -19.87 4.05 13.88
C HIS A 259 -19.89 5.56 13.59
N ALA A 260 -18.73 6.20 13.73
CA ALA A 260 -18.61 7.65 13.67
C ALA A 260 -17.46 8.10 12.74
N LEU A 261 -17.57 9.32 12.23
CA LEU A 261 -16.48 10.00 11.52
C LEU A 261 -15.73 10.95 12.45
N GLU A 262 -14.41 10.79 12.46
CA GLU A 262 -13.49 11.66 13.19
C GLU A 262 -12.79 12.59 12.19
N PRO A 263 -13.12 13.90 12.15
CA PRO A 263 -12.42 14.84 11.27
C PRO A 263 -10.98 15.00 11.73
N LEU A 264 -10.02 14.85 10.82
CA LEU A 264 -8.60 14.92 11.18
C LEU A 264 -8.08 16.35 11.32
N GLY A 265 -8.85 17.36 10.87
CA GLY A 265 -8.46 18.77 10.94
C GLY A 265 -7.22 19.13 10.10
N ARG A 266 -6.81 18.25 9.19
CA ARG A 266 -5.65 18.44 8.30
C ARG A 266 -6.13 18.82 6.91
N SER A 267 -5.52 19.84 6.32
CA SER A 267 -5.76 20.19 4.93
C SER A 267 -4.75 19.48 4.02
N PRO A 268 -5.21 18.67 3.04
CA PRO A 268 -4.34 18.13 2.01
C PRO A 268 -3.98 19.15 0.91
N GLY A 269 -4.40 20.42 1.06
CA GLY A 269 -4.47 21.38 -0.05
C GLY A 269 -5.74 21.19 -0.87
N PRO A 270 -5.72 21.48 -2.18
CA PRO A 270 -6.88 21.25 -3.06
C PRO A 270 -7.27 19.78 -3.11
N LEU A 271 -8.47 19.46 -2.59
CA LEU A 271 -8.91 18.08 -2.40
C LEU A 271 -8.96 17.27 -3.70
N PRO A 272 -9.46 17.79 -4.85
CA PRO A 272 -9.48 17.02 -6.10
C PRO A 272 -8.07 16.67 -6.60
N ALA A 273 -7.12 17.61 -6.51
CA ALA A 273 -5.74 17.34 -6.90
C ALA A 273 -5.07 16.31 -5.98
N PHE A 274 -5.41 16.33 -4.69
CA PHE A 274 -4.94 15.31 -3.75
C PHE A 274 -5.58 13.95 -3.99
N ALA A 275 -6.88 13.88 -4.30
CA ALA A 275 -7.58 12.65 -4.68
C ALA A 275 -6.97 12.03 -5.94
N LEU A 276 -6.58 12.85 -6.93
CA LEU A 276 -5.88 12.39 -8.12
C LEU A 276 -4.46 11.87 -7.81
N ASP A 277 -3.69 12.59 -6.98
CA ASP A 277 -2.37 12.11 -6.52
C ASP A 277 -2.47 10.80 -5.74
N ALA A 278 -3.51 10.66 -4.90
CA ALA A 278 -3.75 9.48 -4.07
C ALA A 278 -3.77 8.19 -4.90
N VAL A 279 -4.39 8.22 -6.08
CA VAL A 279 -4.50 7.09 -7.03
C VAL A 279 -3.47 7.16 -8.16
N ALA A 280 -2.31 7.78 -7.93
CA ALA A 280 -1.20 7.83 -8.88
C ALA A 280 -1.64 8.33 -10.28
N GLN A 281 -2.43 9.41 -10.30
CA GLN A 281 -2.96 10.08 -11.49
C GLN A 281 -3.98 9.27 -12.31
N GLN A 282 -4.54 8.17 -11.78
CA GLN A 282 -5.64 7.43 -12.40
C GLN A 282 -6.95 8.25 -12.32
N GLN A 283 -7.17 9.14 -13.30
CA GLN A 283 -8.28 10.10 -13.28
C GLN A 283 -9.66 9.46 -13.13
N TRP A 284 -9.86 8.28 -13.71
CA TRP A 284 -11.13 7.52 -13.64
C TRP A 284 -11.50 7.01 -12.25
N PHE A 285 -10.61 7.11 -11.26
CA PHE A 285 -10.89 6.79 -9.86
C PHE A 285 -11.00 8.04 -8.98
N ALA A 286 -10.44 9.17 -9.41
CA ALA A 286 -10.30 10.37 -8.60
C ALA A 286 -11.66 11.01 -8.24
N ASP A 287 -12.70 10.78 -9.04
CA ASP A 287 -14.02 11.40 -8.88
C ASP A 287 -14.98 10.63 -7.95
N ALA A 288 -14.54 9.54 -7.32
CA ALA A 288 -15.39 8.81 -6.38
C ALA A 288 -15.75 9.68 -5.17
N HIS A 289 -17.03 9.70 -4.79
CA HIS A 289 -17.57 10.50 -3.69
C HIS A 289 -16.84 10.28 -2.37
N VAL A 290 -16.41 9.03 -2.13
CA VAL A 290 -15.59 8.65 -0.99
C VAL A 290 -14.49 7.71 -1.42
N MET A 291 -13.26 8.02 -1.03
CA MET A 291 -12.10 7.13 -1.16
C MET A 291 -11.69 6.64 0.22
N VAL A 292 -11.71 5.33 0.42
CA VAL A 292 -11.34 4.63 1.65
C VAL A 292 -9.93 4.07 1.52
N LEU A 293 -8.99 4.65 2.26
CA LEU A 293 -7.67 4.09 2.48
C LEU A 293 -7.77 2.92 3.46
N LEU A 294 -7.27 1.76 3.04
CA LEU A 294 -7.15 0.57 3.89
C LEU A 294 -5.81 0.64 4.62
N VAL A 295 -5.84 1.00 5.91
CA VAL A 295 -4.64 1.29 6.71
C VAL A 295 -4.53 0.31 7.88
N PRO A 296 -3.71 -0.74 7.79
CA PRO A 296 -3.48 -1.64 8.89
C PRO A 296 -2.72 -0.99 10.02
N ARG A 297 -3.20 -1.20 11.24
CA ARG A 297 -2.43 -1.09 12.47
C ARG A 297 -1.59 -2.34 12.66
N TYR A 298 -0.33 -2.30 12.24
CA TYR A 298 0.53 -3.49 12.22
C TYR A 298 0.81 -4.06 13.61
N ASP A 299 0.88 -3.19 14.63
CA ASP A 299 1.02 -3.57 16.04
C ASP A 299 -0.11 -4.49 16.51
N ARG A 300 -1.35 -4.25 16.06
CA ARG A 300 -2.52 -5.06 16.41
C ARG A 300 -2.37 -6.50 15.94
N SER A 301 -1.91 -6.71 14.71
CA SER A 301 -1.63 -8.06 14.19
C SER A 301 -0.39 -8.68 14.79
N PHE A 302 0.70 -7.91 14.85
CA PHE A 302 1.99 -8.43 15.25
C PHE A 302 2.11 -8.57 16.76
N TRP A 303 1.21 -8.03 17.59
CA TRP A 303 1.12 -8.41 18.99
C TRP A 303 1.04 -9.94 19.18
N LYS A 304 0.21 -10.62 18.37
CA LYS A 304 0.07 -12.08 18.31
C LYS A 304 1.09 -12.71 17.36
N TYR A 305 1.28 -12.14 16.17
CA TYR A 305 2.12 -12.71 15.11
C TYR A 305 3.50 -12.05 15.01
N ARG A 306 4.17 -11.85 16.16
CA ARG A 306 5.47 -11.16 16.26
C ARG A 306 6.50 -11.79 15.34
N ARG A 307 7.07 -11.00 14.42
CA ARG A 307 8.10 -11.43 13.47
C ARG A 307 7.71 -12.65 12.64
N HIS A 308 6.42 -12.97 12.53
CA HIS A 308 5.98 -14.14 11.81
C HIS A 308 5.90 -13.84 10.31
N ALA A 309 6.56 -14.65 9.48
CA ALA A 309 6.67 -14.42 8.03
C ALA A 309 5.31 -14.36 7.29
N LYS A 310 4.26 -14.98 7.85
CA LYS A 310 2.90 -14.95 7.28
C LYS A 310 2.04 -13.78 7.79
N GLY A 311 2.50 -13.03 8.80
CA GLY A 311 1.70 -11.98 9.45
C GLY A 311 1.26 -10.91 8.46
N TYR A 312 2.19 -10.35 7.69
CA TYR A 312 1.88 -9.33 6.68
C TYR A 312 0.94 -9.86 5.57
N ARG A 313 1.12 -11.12 5.15
CA ARG A 313 0.22 -11.74 4.15
C ARG A 313 -1.22 -11.82 4.63
N ALA A 314 -1.44 -12.17 5.91
CA ALA A 314 -2.78 -12.21 6.48
C ALA A 314 -3.46 -10.83 6.48
N ILE A 315 -2.69 -9.75 6.68
CA ILE A 315 -3.19 -8.37 6.62
C ILE A 315 -3.58 -8.00 5.19
N VAL A 316 -2.76 -8.35 4.20
CA VAL A 316 -3.07 -8.10 2.78
C VAL A 316 -4.34 -8.84 2.35
N LEU A 317 -4.54 -10.08 2.80
CA LEU A 317 -5.77 -10.83 2.55
C LEU A 317 -7.00 -10.13 3.14
N GLU A 318 -6.89 -9.59 4.36
CA GLU A 318 -7.97 -8.83 4.99
C GLU A 318 -8.35 -7.57 4.21
N ALA A 319 -7.38 -6.83 3.67
CA ALA A 319 -7.65 -5.71 2.78
C ALA A 319 -8.44 -6.15 1.53
N GLY A 320 -8.08 -7.30 0.95
CA GLY A 320 -8.83 -7.90 -0.16
C GLY A 320 -10.26 -8.29 0.23
N HIS A 321 -10.46 -8.89 1.41
CA HIS A 321 -11.80 -9.22 1.91
C HIS A 321 -12.67 -7.97 2.08
N LEU A 322 -12.12 -6.91 2.69
CA LEU A 322 -12.81 -5.63 2.85
C LEU A 322 -13.18 -5.02 1.50
N SER A 323 -12.27 -5.05 0.52
CA SER A 323 -12.55 -4.52 -0.81
C SER A 323 -13.70 -5.28 -1.49
N GLN A 324 -13.77 -6.61 -1.36
CA GLN A 324 -14.84 -7.40 -1.97
C GLN A 324 -16.16 -7.17 -1.25
N THR A 325 -16.17 -7.05 0.08
CA THR A 325 -17.36 -6.67 0.84
C THR A 325 -17.86 -5.29 0.41
N LEU A 326 -16.96 -4.32 0.21
CA LEU A 326 -17.30 -3.00 -0.31
C LEU A 326 -17.93 -3.07 -1.70
N TYR A 327 -17.34 -3.82 -2.62
CA TYR A 327 -17.90 -4.03 -3.96
C TYR A 327 -19.33 -4.55 -3.93
N LEU A 328 -19.60 -5.59 -3.11
CA LEU A 328 -20.92 -6.20 -3.03
C LEU A 328 -21.94 -5.25 -2.39
N CYS A 329 -21.57 -4.57 -1.31
CA CYS A 329 -22.46 -3.62 -0.65
C CYS A 329 -22.75 -2.39 -1.53
N ALA A 330 -21.76 -1.89 -2.27
CA ALA A 330 -21.95 -0.78 -3.21
C ALA A 330 -22.84 -1.20 -4.38
N THR A 331 -22.60 -2.38 -4.96
CA THR A 331 -23.40 -2.89 -6.08
C THR A 331 -24.87 -3.11 -5.68
N GLU A 332 -25.11 -3.65 -4.48
CA GLU A 332 -26.49 -3.83 -3.95
C GLU A 332 -27.18 -2.48 -3.71
N ALA A 333 -26.42 -1.47 -3.26
CA ALA A 333 -26.88 -0.09 -3.09
C ALA A 333 -27.06 0.68 -4.41
N GLY A 334 -26.74 0.10 -5.58
CA GLY A 334 -26.77 0.77 -6.87
C GLY A 334 -25.61 1.75 -7.12
N LEU A 335 -24.54 1.67 -6.31
CA LEU A 335 -23.35 2.49 -6.41
C LEU A 335 -22.27 1.80 -7.26
N GLY A 336 -21.42 2.62 -7.88
CA GLY A 336 -20.14 2.20 -8.43
C GLY A 336 -19.11 2.01 -7.32
N ALA A 337 -18.16 1.10 -7.52
CA ALA A 337 -17.02 0.91 -6.62
C ALA A 337 -15.75 0.53 -7.37
N TYR A 338 -14.59 0.82 -6.79
CA TYR A 338 -13.29 0.34 -7.26
C TYR A 338 -12.37 -0.07 -6.10
N VAL A 339 -11.29 -0.77 -6.43
CA VAL A 339 -10.10 -0.92 -5.59
C VAL A 339 -8.84 -0.76 -6.44
N THR A 340 -7.82 -0.10 -5.92
CA THR A 340 -6.50 0.00 -6.55
C THR A 340 -5.38 -0.03 -5.52
N ALA A 341 -4.28 -0.70 -5.89
CA ALA A 341 -3.02 -0.70 -5.15
C ALA A 341 -1.96 0.17 -5.86
N ALA A 342 -2.27 0.73 -7.03
CA ALA A 342 -1.45 1.75 -7.68
C ALA A 342 -1.78 3.11 -7.05
N ILE A 343 -1.12 3.42 -5.94
CA ILE A 343 -1.42 4.59 -5.09
C ILE A 343 -0.11 5.28 -4.67
N ASN A 344 -0.16 6.56 -4.31
CA ASN A 344 0.99 7.27 -3.76
C ASN A 344 0.99 7.21 -2.22
N GLU A 345 1.35 6.07 -1.63
CA GLU A 345 1.27 5.84 -0.18
C GLU A 345 2.01 6.92 0.62
N ALA A 346 3.20 7.33 0.17
CA ALA A 346 3.98 8.31 0.91
C ALA A 346 3.31 9.68 0.96
N SER A 347 2.54 10.07 -0.06
CA SER A 347 1.73 11.29 -0.05
C SER A 347 0.57 11.16 0.94
N LEU A 348 -0.14 10.03 0.88
CA LEU A 348 -1.27 9.73 1.77
C LEU A 348 -0.85 9.74 3.24
N GLU A 349 0.20 9.00 3.59
CA GLU A 349 0.66 8.87 4.97
C GLU A 349 1.12 10.22 5.55
N ARG A 350 1.71 11.11 4.73
CA ARG A 350 2.02 12.48 5.16
C ARG A 350 0.75 13.28 5.47
N ALA A 351 -0.23 13.26 4.57
CA ALA A 351 -1.48 14.01 4.72
C ALA A 351 -2.29 13.52 5.94
N PHE A 352 -2.36 12.20 6.13
CA PHE A 352 -3.08 11.57 7.24
C PHE A 352 -2.26 11.51 8.55
N GLY A 353 -0.95 11.80 8.51
CA GLY A 353 -0.08 11.80 9.70
C GLY A 353 0.29 10.42 10.21
N LEU A 354 0.38 9.46 9.30
CA LEU A 354 0.64 8.06 9.60
C LEU A 354 2.15 7.79 9.62
N GLU A 355 2.61 7.04 10.62
CA GLU A 355 3.97 6.49 10.64
C GLU A 355 3.94 5.13 9.92
N PRO A 356 4.54 4.99 8.72
CA PRO A 356 4.32 3.82 7.86
C PRO A 356 4.76 2.49 8.48
N ALA A 357 5.76 2.51 9.35
CA ALA A 357 6.17 1.31 10.07
C ALA A 357 5.11 0.82 11.06
N SER A 358 4.20 1.67 11.51
CA SER A 358 3.11 1.34 12.45
C SER A 358 1.75 1.25 11.75
N GLN A 359 1.50 2.17 10.82
CA GLN A 359 0.28 2.32 10.04
C GLN A 359 0.64 2.76 8.63
N GLY A 360 0.61 1.83 7.67
CA GLY A 360 0.94 2.08 6.27
C GLY A 360 -0.25 1.83 5.37
N VAL A 361 -0.43 2.64 4.32
CA VAL A 361 -1.57 2.45 3.41
C VAL A 361 -1.29 1.24 2.51
N LEU A 362 -2.27 0.35 2.31
CA LEU A 362 -2.11 -0.82 1.43
C LEU A 362 -2.84 -0.69 0.09
N ALA A 363 -4.01 -0.06 0.09
CA ALA A 363 -4.86 0.10 -1.07
C ALA A 363 -5.87 1.21 -0.81
N ILE A 364 -6.45 1.72 -1.88
CA ILE A 364 -7.63 2.57 -1.82
C ILE A 364 -8.80 1.83 -2.45
N CYS A 365 -9.93 1.80 -1.75
CA CYS A 365 -11.23 1.53 -2.34
C CYS A 365 -11.94 2.86 -2.57
N GLY A 366 -12.79 2.97 -3.58
CA GLY A 366 -13.69 4.12 -3.72
C GLY A 366 -15.09 3.67 -4.04
N PHE A 367 -16.07 4.50 -3.70
CA PHE A 367 -17.47 4.27 -4.04
C PHE A 367 -18.23 5.58 -4.23
N GLY A 368 -19.31 5.51 -4.99
CA GLY A 368 -20.04 6.69 -5.40
C GLY A 368 -21.13 6.39 -6.44
N TRP A 369 -21.84 7.44 -6.86
CA TRP A 369 -22.78 7.33 -7.97
C TRP A 369 -22.03 7.04 -9.26
N ARG A 370 -22.49 6.02 -9.98
CA ARG A 370 -22.05 5.72 -11.33
C ARG A 370 -22.64 6.76 -12.28
N ALA A 371 -21.82 7.31 -13.17
CA ALA A 371 -22.28 8.25 -14.19
C ALA A 371 -23.27 7.58 -15.16
N ALA A 372 -24.15 8.37 -15.77
CA ALA A 372 -25.11 7.88 -16.76
C ALA A 372 -24.44 7.41 -18.06
N GLU A 373 -23.25 7.93 -18.37
CA GLU A 373 -22.50 7.61 -19.58
C GLU A 373 -21.13 7.00 -19.25
N MET A 374 -20.69 6.06 -20.09
CA MET A 374 -19.38 5.42 -19.97
C MET A 374 -18.34 6.17 -20.80
N ALA A 375 -17.66 7.13 -20.18
CA ALA A 375 -16.55 7.87 -20.79
C ALA A 375 -15.23 7.07 -20.77
N THR A 376 -14.98 6.34 -19.68
CA THR A 376 -13.84 5.43 -19.52
C THR A 376 -14.31 3.99 -19.57
N MET A 377 -13.65 3.15 -20.37
CA MET A 377 -14.03 1.74 -20.53
C MET A 377 -13.99 0.97 -19.20
N GLU A 378 -15.09 0.26 -18.92
CA GLU A 378 -15.20 -0.69 -17.82
C GLU A 378 -15.33 -2.13 -18.32
N LEU A 379 -14.71 -3.06 -17.60
CA LEU A 379 -14.78 -4.48 -17.95
C LEU A 379 -16.10 -5.08 -17.45
N ASP A 380 -17.11 -5.10 -18.33
CA ASP A 380 -18.42 -5.74 -18.10
C ASP A 380 -18.77 -6.72 -19.24
N PRO A 381 -18.10 -7.88 -19.33
CA PRO A 381 -18.32 -8.86 -20.40
C PRO A 381 -19.71 -9.53 -20.34
N CYS A 382 -20.43 -9.37 -19.24
CA CYS A 382 -21.77 -9.93 -19.07
C CYS A 382 -22.89 -8.94 -19.41
N SER A 383 -22.54 -7.69 -19.76
CA SER A 383 -23.47 -6.61 -20.08
C SER A 383 -24.56 -6.48 -19.03
N LYS A 384 -24.15 -6.34 -17.76
CA LYS A 384 -25.05 -6.24 -16.59
C LYS A 384 -25.06 -4.85 -15.95
N VAL A 385 -24.14 -3.97 -16.33
CA VAL A 385 -23.93 -2.67 -15.70
C VAL A 385 -24.40 -1.53 -16.61
N TRP A 386 -24.09 -1.60 -17.89
CA TRP A 386 -24.33 -0.53 -18.87
C TRP A 386 -25.41 -0.89 -19.92
N ALA A 387 -26.21 -1.93 -19.65
CA ALA A 387 -27.22 -2.47 -20.58
C ALA A 387 -28.57 -1.78 -20.48
#